data_AF-A0AAJ5JKS9-F1
#
_entry.id   AF-A0AAJ5JKS9-F1
#
_cell.length_a   1.000
_cell.length_b   1.000
_cell.length_c   1.000
_cell.angle_alpha   90.00
_cell.angle_beta   90.00
_cell.angle_gamma   90.00
#
_symmetry.space_group_name_H-M   'P 1'
#
loop_
_entity.id
_entity.type
_entity.pdbx_description
1 polymer ?
#
loop_
_entity_poly.entity_id
_entity_poly.type
_entity_poly.pdbx_seq_one_letter_code
_entity_poly.pdbx_strand_id
1 'polypeptide(L)'
;MKSKNIYYKGSLLASTIVLTFMYVTTLTFIFHRYDVQQELISVSIKRSRIETLVNLATFYLEHTEEKQSGELVYSTGVIHYTYEATGHYLLEVKLVTGESIKRSITTIK
;
A
#
# COMPACT_ATOMS: atom_id res chain seq x y z
N MET A 1 64.83 -9.70 29.17
CA MET A 1 63.39 -9.62 28.82
C MET A 1 63.20 -8.60 27.71
N LYS A 2 63.00 -9.02 26.45
CA LYS A 2 62.67 -8.11 25.34
C LYS A 2 61.16 -8.17 25.09
N SER A 3 60.50 -7.05 25.37
CA SER A 3 59.07 -6.82 25.12
C SER A 3 58.77 -6.94 23.62
N LYS A 4 58.00 -7.97 23.23
CA LYS A 4 57.43 -8.09 21.88
C LYS A 4 56.15 -7.27 21.83
N ASN A 5 56.33 -5.98 21.54
CA ASN A 5 55.26 -5.00 21.46
C ASN A 5 54.93 -4.69 20.01
N ILE A 6 54.46 -5.65 19.21
CA ILE A 6 54.20 -5.41 17.78
C ILE A 6 53.07 -6.31 17.26
N TYR A 7 51.81 -6.11 17.66
CA TYR A 7 50.63 -6.59 16.88
C TYR A 7 49.32 -5.86 17.19
N TYR A 8 49.27 -4.96 18.19
CA TYR A 8 48.01 -4.32 18.61
C TYR A 8 47.43 -3.31 17.62
N LYS A 9 48.25 -2.56 16.87
CA LYS A 9 47.74 -1.49 15.97
C LYS A 9 47.04 -2.02 14.72
N GLY A 10 47.55 -3.10 14.12
CA GLY A 10 46.93 -3.75 12.95
C GLY A 10 45.64 -4.49 13.32
N SER A 11 45.61 -5.11 14.50
CA SER A 11 44.41 -5.74 15.05
C SER A 11 43.30 -4.73 15.34
N LEU A 12 43.63 -3.58 15.93
CA LEU A 12 42.64 -2.54 16.23
C LEU A 12 42.01 -1.97 14.95
N LEU A 13 42.83 -1.68 13.93
CA LEU A 13 42.38 -1.15 12.65
C LEU A 13 41.49 -2.15 11.90
N ALA A 14 41.90 -3.43 11.84
CA ALA A 14 41.10 -4.49 11.24
C ALA A 14 39.76 -4.68 11.96
N SER A 15 39.76 -4.66 13.30
CA SER A 15 38.53 -4.72 14.09
C SER A 15 37.60 -3.54 13.82
N THR A 16 38.12 -2.32 13.71
CA THR A 16 37.29 -1.15 13.38
C THR A 16 36.70 -1.20 11.98
N ILE A 17 37.43 -1.73 10.99
CA ILE A 17 36.93 -1.90 9.62
C ILE A 17 35.81 -2.94 9.59
N VAL A 18 36.01 -4.09 10.24
CA VAL A 18 34.97 -5.13 10.36
C VAL A 18 33.74 -4.58 11.08
N LEU A 19 33.92 -3.84 12.18
CA LEU A 19 32.80 -3.24 12.91
C LEU A 19 32.03 -2.24 12.04
N THR A 20 32.73 -1.41 11.29
CA THR A 20 32.13 -0.42 10.38
C THR A 20 31.38 -1.12 9.25
N PHE A 21 31.95 -2.17 8.67
CA PHE A 21 31.30 -2.94 7.62
C PHE A 21 30.04 -3.66 8.12
N MET A 22 30.09 -4.25 9.32
CA MET A 22 28.92 -4.83 9.98
C MET A 22 27.86 -3.77 10.26
N TYR A 23 28.25 -2.58 10.70
CA TYR A 23 27.32 -1.48 10.97
C TYR A 23 26.64 -0.98 9.68
N VAL A 24 27.39 -0.79 8.60
CA VAL A 24 26.82 -0.36 7.31
C VAL A 24 25.88 -1.40 6.73
N THR A 25 26.24 -2.68 6.77
CA THR A 25 25.39 -3.75 6.23
C THR A 25 24.10 -3.92 7.04
N THR A 26 24.16 -3.84 8.36
CA THR A 26 22.96 -3.87 9.23
C THR A 26 22.06 -2.66 9.02
N LEU A 27 22.60 -1.45 8.94
CA LEU A 27 21.82 -0.26 8.61
C LEU A 27 21.15 -0.35 7.24
N THR A 28 21.89 -0.80 6.22
CA THR A 28 21.34 -0.97 4.86
C THR A 28 20.19 -1.97 4.86
N PHE A 29 20.31 -3.07 5.61
CA PHE A 29 19.25 -4.05 5.75
C PHE A 29 18.01 -3.47 6.46
N ILE A 30 18.20 -2.67 7.51
CA ILE A 30 17.11 -2.02 8.25
C ILE A 30 16.36 -1.03 7.35
N PHE A 31 17.08 -0.16 6.63
CA PHE A 31 16.46 0.79 5.70
C PHE A 31 15.70 0.07 4.59
N HIS A 32 16.29 -0.95 3.99
CA HIS A 32 15.62 -1.74 2.96
C HIS A 32 14.31 -2.38 3.49
N ARG A 33 14.33 -2.95 4.70
CA ARG A 33 13.12 -3.50 5.34
C ARG A 33 12.07 -2.43 5.63
N TYR A 34 12.50 -1.24 6.05
CA TYR A 34 11.60 -0.11 6.33
C TYR A 34 10.90 0.38 5.06
N ASP A 35 11.63 0.54 3.96
CA ASP A 35 11.06 0.96 2.67
C ASP A 35 10.01 -0.02 2.17
N VAL A 36 10.30 -1.32 2.24
CA VAL A 36 9.35 -2.38 1.87
C VAL A 36 8.09 -2.33 2.75
N GLN A 37 8.23 -2.07 4.06
CA GLN A 37 7.07 -1.95 4.96
C GLN A 37 6.21 -0.72 4.64
N GLN A 38 6.83 0.42 4.35
CA GLN A 38 6.12 1.65 3.95
C GLN A 38 5.34 1.46 2.66
N GLU A 39 5.93 0.79 1.66
CA GLU A 39 5.26 0.46 0.41
C GLU A 39 4.01 -0.41 0.67
N LEU A 40 4.15 -1.47 1.46
CA LEU A 40 3.03 -2.36 1.82
C LEU A 40 1.91 -1.64 2.58
N ILE A 41 2.24 -0.76 3.51
CA ILE A 41 1.26 0.07 4.24
C ILE A 41 0.52 0.98 3.26
N SER A 42 1.24 1.61 2.33
CA SER A 42 0.63 2.50 1.34
C SER A 42 -0.38 1.74 0.46
N VAL A 43 -0.03 0.54 -0.02
CA VAL A 43 -0.90 -0.33 -0.81
C VAL A 43 -2.12 -0.77 0.01
N SER A 44 -1.92 -1.12 1.28
CA SER A 44 -3.00 -1.52 2.18
C SER A 44 -4.02 -0.40 2.41
N ILE A 45 -3.56 0.82 2.72
CA ILE A 45 -4.43 1.99 2.89
C ILE A 45 -5.20 2.31 1.61
N LYS A 46 -4.53 2.26 0.45
CA LYS A 46 -5.17 2.45 -0.86
C LYS A 46 -6.28 1.44 -1.11
N ARG A 47 -5.98 0.16 -0.89
CA ARG A 47 -6.97 -0.92 -1.03
C ARG A 47 -8.15 -0.70 -0.07
N SER A 48 -7.89 -0.32 1.17
CA SER A 48 -8.93 -0.01 2.14
C SER A 48 -9.84 1.12 1.68
N ARG A 49 -9.31 2.22 1.12
CA ARG A 49 -10.11 3.33 0.60
C ARG A 49 -11.02 2.91 -0.56
N ILE A 50 -10.49 2.12 -1.49
CA ILE A 50 -11.27 1.57 -2.61
C ILE A 50 -12.39 0.68 -2.09
N GLU A 51 -12.10 -0.24 -1.18
CA GLU A 51 -13.10 -1.13 -0.58
C GLU A 51 -14.18 -0.33 0.16
N THR A 52 -13.81 0.72 0.89
CA THR A 52 -14.79 1.62 1.53
C THR A 52 -15.70 2.29 0.52
N LEU A 53 -15.16 2.84 -0.57
CA LEU A 53 -15.94 3.46 -1.63
C LEU A 53 -16.89 2.46 -2.31
N VAL A 54 -16.39 1.26 -2.63
CA VAL A 54 -17.23 0.18 -3.17
C VAL A 54 -18.36 -0.15 -2.22
N ASN A 55 -18.09 -0.33 -0.92
CA ASN A 55 -19.12 -0.65 0.07
C ASN A 55 -20.18 0.46 0.19
N LEU A 56 -19.77 1.73 0.15
CA LEU A 56 -20.71 2.86 0.15
C LEU A 56 -21.59 2.87 -1.12
N ALA A 57 -21.01 2.58 -2.29
CA ALA A 57 -21.77 2.44 -3.52
C ALA A 57 -22.74 1.26 -3.48
N THR A 58 -22.30 0.09 -3.00
CA THR A 58 -23.16 -1.07 -2.82
C THR A 58 -24.34 -0.73 -1.91
N PHE A 59 -24.08 -0.12 -0.76
CA PHE A 59 -25.13 0.31 0.17
C PHE A 59 -26.11 1.28 -0.49
N TYR A 60 -25.61 2.30 -1.22
CA TYR A 60 -26.46 3.24 -1.95
C TYR A 60 -27.35 2.53 -2.99
N LEU A 61 -26.78 1.62 -3.78
CA LEU A 61 -27.49 0.92 -4.85
C LEU A 61 -28.47 -0.13 -4.34
N GLU A 62 -28.21 -0.74 -3.19
CA GLU A 62 -29.17 -1.62 -2.50
C GLU A 62 -30.41 -0.85 -2.03
N HIS A 63 -30.22 0.39 -1.58
CA HIS A 63 -31.29 1.25 -1.04
C HIS A 63 -31.91 2.17 -2.08
N THR A 64 -31.47 2.10 -3.34
CA THR A 64 -32.04 2.84 -4.45
C THR A 64 -32.99 1.94 -5.24
N GLU A 65 -34.25 2.34 -5.35
CA GLU A 65 -35.26 1.53 -6.04
C GLU A 65 -35.08 1.54 -7.56
N GLU A 66 -34.56 2.65 -8.10
CA GLU A 66 -34.39 2.88 -9.52
C GLU A 66 -33.11 2.25 -10.08
N LYS A 67 -33.29 1.45 -11.13
CA LYS A 67 -32.18 0.89 -11.92
C LYS A 67 -31.66 1.97 -12.85
N GLN A 68 -30.64 2.68 -12.40
CA GLN A 68 -30.06 3.80 -13.14
C GLN A 68 -28.52 3.74 -13.14
N SER A 69 -27.94 4.46 -14.08
CA SER A 69 -26.49 4.70 -14.15
C SER A 69 -26.20 6.13 -13.73
N GLY A 70 -25.08 6.35 -13.07
CA GLY A 70 -24.76 7.67 -12.52
C GLY A 70 -23.38 7.75 -11.89
N GLU A 71 -23.20 8.75 -11.04
CA GLU A 71 -21.94 9.05 -10.38
C GLU A 71 -22.17 9.39 -8.90
N LEU A 72 -21.34 8.85 -8.01
CA LEU A 72 -21.26 9.21 -6.61
C LEU A 72 -19.92 9.88 -6.35
N VAL A 73 -19.96 11.11 -5.83
CA VAL A 73 -18.76 11.91 -5.54
C VAL A 73 -18.50 11.92 -4.04
N TYR A 74 -17.32 11.46 -3.64
CA TYR A 74 -16.84 11.47 -2.27
C TYR A 74 -15.53 12.25 -2.16
N SER A 75 -15.16 12.66 -0.96
CA SER A 75 -13.90 13.39 -0.71
C SER A 75 -12.65 12.59 -1.09
N THR A 76 -12.73 11.27 -1.07
CA THR A 76 -11.62 10.35 -1.37
C THR A 76 -11.59 9.91 -2.84
N GLY A 77 -12.66 10.14 -3.60
CA GLY A 77 -12.76 9.70 -4.98
C GLY A 77 -14.19 9.76 -5.53
N VAL A 78 -14.30 9.36 -6.79
CA VAL A 78 -15.54 9.32 -7.55
C VAL A 78 -15.86 7.87 -7.90
N ILE A 79 -17.14 7.52 -7.92
CA ILE A 79 -17.63 6.21 -8.34
C ILE A 79 -18.63 6.41 -9.46
N HIS A 80 -18.31 5.96 -10.67
CA HIS A 80 -19.30 5.83 -11.73
C HIS A 80 -19.93 4.45 -11.63
N TYR A 81 -21.25 4.37 -11.60
CA TYR A 81 -21.97 3.11 -11.57
C TYR A 81 -22.83 2.99 -12.83
N THR A 82 -22.77 1.84 -13.49
CA THR A 82 -23.54 1.53 -14.69
C THR A 82 -24.39 0.30 -14.43
N TYR A 83 -25.70 0.43 -14.60
CA TYR A 83 -26.60 -0.72 -14.52
C TYR A 83 -26.49 -1.57 -15.80
N GLU A 84 -26.24 -2.86 -15.64
CA GLU A 84 -26.24 -3.82 -16.73
C GLU A 84 -27.57 -4.60 -16.77
N ALA A 85 -28.06 -4.91 -17.98
CA ALA A 85 -29.33 -5.62 -18.18
C ALA A 85 -29.38 -7.00 -17.51
N THR A 86 -28.22 -7.57 -17.19
CA THR A 86 -28.00 -8.82 -16.45
C THR A 86 -28.39 -8.74 -14.96
N GLY A 87 -28.70 -7.55 -14.44
CA GLY A 87 -29.02 -7.33 -13.02
C GLY A 87 -27.81 -7.02 -12.16
N HIS A 88 -26.66 -6.75 -12.78
CA HIS A 88 -25.42 -6.35 -12.11
C HIS A 88 -25.17 -4.85 -12.26
N TYR A 89 -24.39 -4.27 -11.35
CA TYR A 89 -23.85 -2.93 -11.49
C TYR A 89 -22.34 -3.01 -11.73
N LEU A 90 -21.87 -2.34 -12.78
CA LEU A 90 -20.46 -2.11 -12.98
C LEU A 90 -20.06 -0.80 -12.28
N LEU A 91 -19.18 -0.88 -11.29
CA LEU A 91 -18.61 0.26 -10.60
C LEU A 91 -17.23 0.56 -11.15
N GLU A 92 -17.00 1.80 -11.58
CA GLU A 92 -15.69 2.36 -11.89
C GLU A 92 -15.33 3.38 -10.79
N VAL A 93 -14.46 2.96 -9.89
CA VAL A 93 -13.98 3.77 -8.76
C VAL A 93 -12.70 4.47 -9.19
N LYS A 94 -12.65 5.79 -9.05
CA LYS A 94 -11.48 6.62 -9.31
C LYS A 94 -11.13 7.43 -8.07
N LEU A 95 -9.99 7.13 -7.45
CA LEU A 95 -9.49 7.87 -6.31
C LEU A 95 -8.96 9.25 -6.73
N VAL A 96 -8.99 10.22 -5.81
CA VAL A 96 -8.35 11.54 -6.01
C VAL A 96 -6.85 11.44 -6.24
N THR A 97 -6.23 10.33 -5.85
CA THR A 97 -4.82 9.99 -6.13
C THR A 97 -4.57 9.62 -7.60
N GLY A 98 -5.63 9.51 -8.42
CA GLY A 98 -5.55 9.16 -9.84
C GLY A 98 -5.72 7.67 -10.14
N GLU A 99 -5.73 6.82 -9.12
CA GLU A 99 -5.89 5.36 -9.25
C GLU A 99 -7.34 5.02 -9.59
N SER A 100 -7.56 4.08 -10.51
CA SER A 100 -8.89 3.61 -10.89
C SER A 100 -9.01 2.10 -10.87
N ILE A 101 -10.16 1.58 -10.43
CA ILE A 101 -10.50 0.17 -10.50
C ILE A 101 -11.93 0.00 -11.02
N LYS A 102 -12.15 -1.09 -11.76
CA LYS A 102 -13.49 -1.53 -12.16
C LYS A 102 -13.88 -2.77 -11.38
N ARG A 103 -15.09 -2.77 -10.83
CA ARG A 103 -15.64 -3.90 -10.07
C ARG A 103 -17.11 -4.09 -10.43
N SER A 104 -17.48 -5.31 -10.79
CA SER A 104 -18.88 -5.69 -10.91
C SER A 104 -19.41 -6.09 -9.54
N ILE A 105 -20.58 -5.59 -9.17
CA ILE A 105 -21.31 -5.98 -7.97
C ILE A 105 -22.69 -6.50 -8.35
N THR A 106 -23.16 -7.47 -7.57
CA THR A 106 -24.54 -7.95 -7.64
C THR A 106 -25.26 -7.42 -6.41
N THR A 107 -26.22 -6.54 -6.60
CA THR A 107 -27.08 -6.09 -5.49
C THR A 107 -28.08 -7.20 -5.17
N ILE A 108 -28.12 -7.65 -3.92
CA ILE A 108 -29.12 -8.60 -3.45
C ILE A 108 -30.32 -7.76 -2.99
N LYS A 109 -31.37 -7.68 -3.80
CA LYS A 109 -32.69 -7.21 -3.34
C LYS A 109 -33.48 -8.39 -2.78
#